data_AF-A0A317SWW0-F1
#
_entry.id   AF-A0A317SWW0-F1
#
_cell.length_a   1.000
_cell.length_b   1.000
_cell.length_c   1.000
_cell.angle_alpha   90.00
_cell.angle_beta   90.00
_cell.angle_gamma   90.00
#
_symmetry.space_group_name_H-M   'P 1'
#
loop_
_entity.id
_entity.type
_entity.pdbx_description
1 polymer ?
#
loop_
_entity_poly.entity_id
_entity_poly.type
_entity_poly.pdbx_seq_one_letter_code
_entity_poly.pdbx_strand_id
1 'polypeptide(L)'
;MDMYLLLFLFVLILRPLLVFAAWGYTDDGSNYVIDVGSKLVFKVSKTNGDINSIVYGGTEYQGYSGKNSHIESGLGRSTVTITSYSSPSYLIKVTVTYGTLVHYIVARYGQNNIYLLTNKGDVSVPASRFILRLKGNILPHDSSMPDFYDDGGAAIEASDVTQSPHGYTKSKHYQGSNYGRVMDFDYVGKTTGRVGIWLIRSNHEKASGGPFFRSLVRRSSSDADDLYEILFYSMGHTDPQRWGLQGPYVLSFTDGETPKKELFARNANWSWFDTLGIKGWVAGSARGYVAGVGIANMKNGYTYTVALSNPDHQYWGVAAGGGGAYTIKSVVPGTYKLTVYKGEYEVYTTSITAKAGSATSLNTIKPDSDPSDVTAIWRIGDWDGTPGGFLNFESTPYKPTYMHPSDPRLSSWDPEDFTVGKTATSSFPGYMWKDVNNDHLVYFKLTAAQITSEKTIRIGITEAYANGRPIIAVNGWNSPLSSASTQGGTRSLTVGTYRGNNHIYSFTVPASAFLTDANGWNILKISVISGSGNTGYLSAGISIDCVDLY
;
A
#
# COMPACT_ATOMS: atom_id res chain seq x y z
N MET A 1 68.09 14.34 -33.81
CA MET A 1 67.62 14.63 -32.43
C MET A 1 66.09 14.67 -32.47
N ASP A 2 65.44 13.66 -33.07
CA ASP A 2 64.09 13.86 -33.64
C ASP A 2 63.11 12.71 -33.40
N MET A 3 63.53 11.65 -32.72
CA MET A 3 62.65 10.51 -32.42
C MET A 3 62.08 10.54 -30.99
N TYR A 4 62.77 11.22 -30.06
CA TYR A 4 62.30 11.38 -28.67
C TYR A 4 61.28 12.52 -28.51
N LEU A 5 61.29 13.51 -29.41
CA LEU A 5 60.31 14.62 -29.39
C LEU A 5 58.93 14.15 -29.89
N LEU A 6 58.89 13.19 -30.83
CA LEU A 6 57.65 12.63 -31.38
C LEU A 6 56.92 11.72 -30.37
N LEU A 7 57.66 10.96 -29.57
CA LEU A 7 57.07 10.10 -28.52
C LEU A 7 56.47 10.94 -27.37
N PHE A 8 57.06 12.10 -27.06
CA PHE A 8 56.53 13.02 -26.04
C PHE A 8 55.25 13.73 -26.49
N LEU A 9 55.08 13.99 -27.80
CA LEU A 9 53.85 14.54 -28.35
C LEU A 9 52.70 13.53 -28.39
N PHE A 10 52.98 12.23 -28.58
CA PHE A 10 51.94 11.20 -28.64
C PHE A 10 51.34 10.86 -27.25
N VAL A 11 52.13 11.02 -26.18
CA VAL A 11 51.65 10.81 -24.79
C VAL A 11 50.76 11.97 -24.29
N LEU A 12 50.85 13.16 -24.90
CA LEU A 12 49.96 14.29 -24.60
C LEU A 12 48.57 14.18 -25.24
N ILE A 13 48.41 13.38 -26.29
CA ILE A 13 47.13 13.16 -27.00
C ILE A 13 46.29 12.04 -26.37
N LEU A 14 46.88 11.24 -25.46
CA LEU A 14 46.22 10.17 -24.70
C LEU A 14 45.91 10.57 -23.24
N ARG A 15 45.82 11.87 -22.92
CA ARG A 15 45.21 12.26 -21.65
C ARG A 15 43.73 11.92 -21.71
N PRO A 16 43.18 11.08 -20.80
CA PRO A 16 41.73 11.00 -20.67
C PRO A 16 41.26 12.43 -20.42
N LEU A 17 40.38 12.95 -21.29
CA LEU A 17 39.61 14.14 -20.98
C LEU A 17 38.91 13.84 -19.66
N LEU A 18 39.42 14.43 -18.57
CA LEU A 18 38.71 14.48 -17.31
C LEU A 18 37.47 15.33 -17.58
N VAL A 19 36.40 14.69 -18.04
CA VAL A 19 35.07 15.27 -18.04
C VAL A 19 34.66 15.32 -16.58
N PHE A 20 34.89 16.46 -15.94
CA PHE A 20 34.31 16.72 -14.63
C PHE A 20 32.78 16.70 -14.80
N ALA A 21 32.08 15.87 -14.05
CA ALA A 21 30.63 15.96 -13.96
C ALA A 21 30.27 17.37 -13.48
N ALA A 22 29.43 18.09 -14.22
CA ALA A 22 29.15 19.49 -13.95
C ALA A 22 28.07 19.59 -12.87
N TRP A 23 28.25 20.38 -11.83
CA TRP A 23 27.15 20.69 -10.91
C TRP A 23 26.49 21.99 -11.31
N GLY A 24 25.16 22.01 -11.39
CA GLY A 24 24.42 23.23 -11.63
C GLY A 24 23.14 23.01 -12.42
N TYR A 25 22.57 24.11 -12.89
CA TYR A 25 21.54 24.05 -13.90
C TYR A 25 21.82 25.04 -15.03
N THR A 26 21.28 24.74 -16.20
CA THR A 26 21.21 25.64 -17.34
C THR A 26 19.76 25.77 -17.80
N ASP A 27 19.46 26.80 -18.58
CA ASP A 27 18.15 27.01 -19.20
C ASP A 27 18.28 26.73 -20.70
N ASP A 28 17.58 25.70 -21.19
CA ASP A 28 17.56 25.37 -22.63
C ASP A 28 16.43 26.08 -23.39
N GLY A 29 15.83 27.11 -22.78
CA GLY A 29 14.69 27.85 -23.27
C GLY A 29 13.38 27.28 -22.71
N SER A 30 13.17 25.97 -22.85
CA SER A 30 11.93 25.27 -22.46
C SER A 30 12.01 24.60 -21.08
N ASN A 31 13.21 24.21 -20.66
CA ASN A 31 13.45 23.45 -19.44
C ASN A 31 14.60 24.03 -18.63
N TYR A 32 14.54 23.81 -17.31
CA TYR A 32 15.74 23.81 -16.49
C TYR A 32 16.43 22.45 -16.65
N VAL A 33 17.65 22.43 -17.17
CA VAL A 33 18.50 21.24 -17.29
C VAL A 33 19.40 21.18 -16.06
N ILE A 34 19.19 20.20 -15.19
CA ILE A 34 19.85 20.07 -13.89
C ILE A 34 20.83 18.90 -13.95
N ASP A 35 22.12 19.19 -13.78
CA ASP A 35 23.18 18.20 -13.63
C ASP A 35 23.55 18.09 -12.15
N VAL A 36 23.44 16.88 -11.61
CA VAL A 36 23.69 16.64 -10.18
C VAL A 36 25.18 16.56 -9.84
N GLY A 37 26.08 16.78 -10.81
CA GLY A 37 27.52 16.62 -10.62
C GLY A 37 27.92 15.15 -10.46
N SER A 38 27.19 14.25 -11.12
CA SER A 38 27.43 12.80 -11.13
C SER A 38 26.86 12.19 -12.43
N LYS A 39 26.32 10.97 -12.38
CA LYS A 39 25.81 10.24 -13.56
C LYS A 39 24.42 10.70 -14.01
N LEU A 40 23.72 11.51 -13.22
CA LEU A 40 22.33 11.89 -13.44
C LEU A 40 22.19 13.34 -13.92
N VAL A 41 21.52 13.52 -15.06
CA VAL A 41 21.05 14.81 -15.57
C VAL A 41 19.56 14.69 -15.83
N PHE A 42 18.76 15.66 -15.39
CA PHE A 42 17.32 15.66 -15.66
C PHE A 42 16.81 17.04 -16.05
N LYS A 43 15.70 17.08 -16.78
CA LYS A 43 15.09 18.32 -17.26
C LYS A 43 13.72 18.54 -16.66
N VAL A 44 13.47 19.74 -16.16
CA VAL A 44 12.15 20.14 -15.65
C VAL A 44 11.57 21.24 -16.52
N SER A 45 10.36 21.02 -17.02
CA SER A 45 9.63 21.99 -17.83
C SER A 45 9.38 23.29 -17.09
N LYS A 46 9.69 24.42 -17.72
CA LYS A 46 9.40 25.76 -17.18
C LYS A 46 7.92 26.14 -17.27
N THR A 47 7.11 25.38 -18.02
CA THR A 47 5.69 25.68 -18.26
C THR A 47 4.76 24.93 -17.31
N ASN A 48 5.09 23.70 -16.93
CA ASN A 48 4.19 22.84 -16.14
C ASN A 48 4.89 22.05 -15.04
N GLY A 49 6.22 22.08 -14.97
CA GLY A 49 6.98 21.36 -13.94
C GLY A 49 7.13 19.86 -14.19
N ASP A 50 6.72 19.35 -15.34
CA ASP A 50 6.96 17.95 -15.71
C ASP A 50 8.45 17.66 -15.81
N ILE A 51 8.86 16.45 -15.42
CA ILE A 51 10.21 15.95 -15.68
C ILE A 51 10.21 15.38 -17.10
N ASN A 52 10.81 16.12 -18.02
CA ASN A 52 10.79 15.83 -19.46
C ASN A 52 11.94 14.93 -19.94
N SER A 53 13.01 14.83 -19.15
CA SER A 53 14.18 14.00 -19.46
C SER A 53 14.86 13.56 -18.17
N ILE A 54 15.35 12.32 -18.15
CA ILE A 54 16.15 11.73 -17.08
C ILE A 54 17.24 10.89 -17.74
N VAL A 55 18.43 11.46 -17.86
CA VAL A 55 19.62 10.80 -18.39
C VAL A 55 20.46 10.27 -17.23
N TYR A 56 20.66 8.96 -17.17
CA TYR A 56 21.55 8.32 -16.21
C TYR A 56 22.66 7.54 -16.93
N GLY A 57 23.92 7.83 -16.64
CA GLY A 57 25.06 7.19 -17.29
C GLY A 57 25.05 7.33 -18.82
N GLY A 58 24.50 8.44 -19.34
CA GLY A 58 24.36 8.71 -20.78
C GLY A 58 23.14 8.09 -21.45
N THR A 59 22.30 7.35 -20.73
CA THR A 59 21.07 6.73 -21.27
C THR A 59 19.83 7.50 -20.82
N GLU A 60 18.92 7.81 -21.75
CA GLU A 60 17.64 8.49 -21.46
C GLU A 60 16.56 7.48 -21.07
N TYR A 61 16.03 7.62 -19.86
CA TYR A 61 15.04 6.72 -19.26
C TYR A 61 13.60 7.26 -19.28
N GLN A 62 13.44 8.57 -19.42
CA GLN A 62 12.18 9.25 -19.18
C GLN A 62 11.18 9.10 -20.33
N GLY A 63 9.92 8.86 -19.95
CA GLY A 63 8.72 9.05 -20.76
C GLY A 63 8.42 7.96 -21.78
N TYR A 64 7.18 7.94 -22.25
CA TYR A 64 6.72 7.10 -23.35
C TYR A 64 5.48 7.74 -23.98
N SER A 65 5.26 7.53 -25.29
CA SER A 65 4.05 7.98 -25.99
C SER A 65 3.67 9.44 -25.72
N GLY A 66 4.67 10.32 -25.65
CA GLY A 66 4.51 11.76 -25.38
C GLY A 66 4.16 12.13 -23.92
N LYS A 67 4.14 11.18 -22.99
CA LYS A 67 3.83 11.39 -21.58
C LYS A 67 5.09 11.52 -20.73
N ASN A 68 5.08 12.51 -19.84
CA ASN A 68 6.18 12.80 -18.92
C ASN A 68 5.84 12.41 -17.47
N SER A 69 6.84 12.53 -16.59
CA SER A 69 6.75 12.19 -15.17
C SER A 69 6.28 13.42 -14.40
N HIS A 70 5.18 13.25 -13.66
CA HIS A 70 4.44 14.37 -13.10
C HIS A 70 3.51 13.95 -11.97
N ILE A 71 2.90 14.96 -11.33
CA ILE A 71 1.73 14.77 -10.49
C ILE A 71 0.52 14.46 -11.38
N GLU A 72 -0.25 13.46 -11.00
CA GLU A 72 -1.51 13.10 -11.64
C GLU A 72 -1.39 12.77 -13.13
N SER A 73 -2.03 13.57 -13.99
CA SER A 73 -1.93 13.47 -15.44
C SER A 73 -1.23 14.70 -16.04
N GLY A 74 -0.45 15.39 -15.22
CA GLY A 74 0.18 16.68 -15.52
C GLY A 74 -0.59 17.79 -14.85
N LEU A 75 0.11 18.76 -14.26
CA LEU A 75 -0.52 19.90 -13.60
C LEU A 75 -1.04 20.95 -14.60
N GLY A 76 -0.67 20.85 -15.87
CA GLY A 76 -0.92 21.92 -16.83
C GLY A 76 -0.08 23.16 -16.53
N ARG A 77 -0.48 24.32 -17.07
CA ARG A 77 0.30 25.55 -16.95
C ARG A 77 0.46 25.95 -15.48
N SER A 78 1.71 25.98 -15.03
CA SER A 78 2.12 26.21 -13.64
C SER A 78 3.16 27.31 -13.56
N THR A 79 3.32 27.89 -12.38
CA THR A 79 4.45 28.78 -12.10
C THR A 79 5.65 27.94 -11.68
N VAL A 80 6.74 27.97 -12.44
CA VAL A 80 7.94 27.16 -12.19
C VAL A 80 9.15 28.04 -11.94
N THR A 81 9.72 27.96 -10.73
CA THR A 81 10.92 28.72 -10.34
C THR A 81 12.02 27.78 -9.90
N ILE A 82 13.28 28.20 -10.06
CA ILE A 82 14.47 27.44 -9.66
C ILE A 82 15.34 28.29 -8.73
N THR A 83 15.95 27.65 -7.73
CA THR A 83 16.84 28.31 -6.77
C THR A 83 18.00 27.39 -6.41
N SER A 84 19.21 27.94 -6.34
CA SER A 84 20.40 27.22 -5.88
C SER A 84 20.78 27.64 -4.47
N TYR A 85 21.31 26.68 -3.71
CA TYR A 85 21.79 26.86 -2.34
C TYR A 85 23.21 26.31 -2.24
N SER A 86 24.05 26.97 -1.44
CA SER A 86 25.41 26.52 -1.10
C SER A 86 25.54 26.06 0.36
N SER A 87 24.51 26.29 1.18
CA SER A 87 24.46 25.91 2.60
C SER A 87 23.04 25.41 2.96
N PRO A 88 22.88 24.35 3.78
CA PRO A 88 23.93 23.55 4.42
C PRO A 88 24.63 22.57 3.47
N SER A 89 24.17 22.50 2.21
CA SER A 89 24.82 21.74 1.14
C SER A 89 24.52 22.37 -0.21
N TYR A 90 25.24 21.94 -1.24
CA TYR A 90 24.94 22.32 -2.63
C TYR A 90 23.64 21.65 -3.08
N LEU A 91 22.59 22.47 -3.22
CA LEU A 91 21.24 22.03 -3.57
C LEU A 91 20.67 22.89 -4.69
N ILE A 92 19.85 22.27 -5.55
CA ILE A 92 19.01 22.97 -6.52
C ILE A 92 17.58 22.58 -6.23
N LYS A 93 16.70 23.56 -6.04
CA LYS A 93 15.28 23.37 -5.80
C LYS A 93 14.48 24.01 -6.92
N VAL A 94 13.66 23.21 -7.59
CA VAL A 94 12.58 23.70 -8.45
C VAL A 94 11.28 23.70 -7.65
N THR A 95 10.52 24.79 -7.73
CA THR A 95 9.20 24.94 -7.14
C THR A 95 8.17 25.07 -8.25
N VAL A 96 7.17 24.20 -8.24
CA VAL A 96 6.07 24.16 -9.20
C VAL A 96 4.78 24.48 -8.46
N THR A 97 4.15 25.60 -8.79
CA THR A 97 2.89 26.02 -8.16
C THR A 97 1.74 25.96 -9.15
N TYR A 98 0.70 25.20 -8.81
CA TYR A 98 -0.55 25.09 -9.57
C TYR A 98 -1.74 25.17 -8.61
N GLY A 99 -2.52 26.25 -8.71
CA GLY A 99 -3.61 26.51 -7.76
C GLY A 99 -3.10 26.50 -6.31
N THR A 100 -3.68 25.65 -5.47
CA THR A 100 -3.28 25.48 -4.06
C THR A 100 -2.18 24.44 -3.86
N LEU A 101 -1.82 23.69 -4.90
CA LEU A 101 -0.77 22.67 -4.87
C LEU A 101 0.61 23.28 -5.14
N VAL A 102 1.59 22.88 -4.33
CA VAL A 102 3.00 23.21 -4.55
C VAL A 102 3.82 21.92 -4.58
N HIS A 103 4.47 21.64 -5.70
CA HIS A 103 5.36 20.50 -5.87
C HIS A 103 6.81 20.97 -5.91
N TYR A 104 7.68 20.22 -5.25
CA TYR A 104 9.10 20.53 -5.13
C TYR A 104 9.92 19.40 -5.74
N ILE A 105 10.88 19.77 -6.59
CA ILE A 105 11.87 18.87 -7.17
C ILE A 105 13.24 19.37 -6.73
N VAL A 106 13.98 18.55 -5.98
CA VAL A 106 15.26 18.93 -5.40
C VAL A 106 16.37 17.99 -5.86
N ALA A 107 17.51 18.56 -6.24
CA ALA A 107 18.75 17.86 -6.52
C ALA A 107 19.80 18.20 -5.45
N ARG A 108 20.65 17.23 -5.13
CA ARG A 108 21.78 17.39 -4.20
C ARG A 108 23.07 16.97 -4.86
N TYR A 109 24.11 17.79 -4.73
CA TYR A 109 25.39 17.56 -5.38
C TYR A 109 25.97 16.16 -5.12
N GLY A 110 26.41 15.51 -6.18
CA GLY A 110 27.01 14.18 -6.20
C GLY A 110 26.02 13.03 -5.97
N GLN A 111 24.72 13.31 -5.77
CA GLN A 111 23.71 12.28 -5.52
C GLN A 111 22.88 12.04 -6.77
N ASN A 112 22.88 10.80 -7.27
CA ASN A 112 22.04 10.37 -8.40
C ASN A 112 20.57 10.16 -7.95
N ASN A 113 20.01 11.18 -7.32
CA ASN A 113 18.68 11.18 -6.73
C ASN A 113 17.91 12.44 -7.12
N ILE A 114 16.61 12.28 -7.34
CA ILE A 114 15.64 13.39 -7.49
C ILE A 114 14.71 13.32 -6.27
N TYR A 115 14.79 14.30 -5.37
CA TYR A 115 13.97 14.36 -4.17
C TYR A 115 12.69 15.13 -4.45
N LEU A 116 11.55 14.55 -4.12
CA LEU A 116 10.23 15.05 -4.49
C LEU A 116 9.37 15.26 -3.24
N LEU A 117 8.67 16.38 -3.19
CA LEU A 117 7.68 16.67 -2.15
C LEU A 117 6.46 17.33 -2.76
N THR A 118 5.27 17.00 -2.27
CA THR A 118 4.01 17.57 -2.78
C THR A 118 3.19 18.11 -1.64
N ASN A 119 3.04 19.43 -1.59
CA ASN A 119 2.09 20.09 -0.70
C ASN A 119 0.74 20.21 -1.40
N LYS A 120 -0.23 19.36 -1.01
CA LYS A 120 -1.61 19.45 -1.48
C LYS A 120 -2.39 20.37 -0.54
N GLY A 121 -2.70 21.59 -0.98
CA GLY A 121 -3.35 22.59 -0.15
C GLY A 121 -4.77 22.20 0.27
N ASP A 122 -5.61 21.84 -0.70
CA ASP A 122 -7.01 21.48 -0.50
C ASP A 122 -7.56 20.62 -1.65
N VAL A 123 -8.89 20.47 -1.69
CA VAL A 123 -9.61 19.65 -2.68
C VAL A 123 -9.61 20.24 -4.10
N SER A 124 -9.27 21.53 -4.28
CA SER A 124 -9.39 22.21 -5.57
C SER A 124 -8.47 21.67 -6.66
N VAL A 125 -7.37 21.00 -6.26
CA VAL A 125 -6.44 20.34 -7.18
C VAL A 125 -6.48 18.82 -6.97
N PRO A 126 -6.93 18.04 -7.98
CA PRO A 126 -6.78 16.59 -7.97
C PRO A 126 -5.29 16.22 -7.99
N ALA A 127 -4.85 15.47 -6.98
CA ALA A 127 -3.48 14.97 -6.85
C ALA A 127 -3.48 13.73 -5.94
N SER A 128 -3.80 12.57 -6.51
CA SER A 128 -3.79 11.27 -5.86
C SER A 128 -2.44 10.56 -5.98
N ARG A 129 -1.54 10.98 -6.87
CA ARG A 129 -0.25 10.31 -7.11
C ARG A 129 0.81 11.17 -7.80
N PHE A 130 2.07 10.79 -7.59
CA PHE A 130 3.15 11.06 -8.53
C PHE A 130 3.39 9.83 -9.40
N ILE A 131 3.70 10.03 -10.69
CA ILE A 131 4.01 8.95 -11.64
C ILE A 131 5.38 9.20 -12.24
N LEU A 132 6.33 8.30 -11.99
CA LEU A 132 7.54 8.17 -12.79
C LEU A 132 7.22 7.32 -14.02
N ARG A 133 7.27 7.93 -15.20
CA ARG A 133 7.09 7.28 -16.49
C ARG A 133 8.43 7.02 -17.13
N LEU A 134 8.68 5.77 -17.46
CA LEU A 134 9.91 5.29 -18.07
C LEU A 134 9.59 4.65 -19.42
N LYS A 135 10.54 4.71 -20.35
CA LYS A 135 10.41 4.01 -21.62
C LYS A 135 10.30 2.50 -21.37
N GLY A 136 9.41 1.83 -22.11
CA GLY A 136 9.28 0.37 -22.05
C GLY A 136 10.58 -0.36 -22.46
N ASN A 137 10.68 -1.62 -22.05
CA ASN A 137 11.79 -2.53 -22.34
C ASN A 137 13.17 -2.09 -21.82
N ILE A 138 13.27 -1.04 -21.00
CA ILE A 138 14.52 -0.67 -20.35
C ILE A 138 14.77 -1.48 -19.08
N LEU A 139 13.71 -1.80 -18.36
CA LEU A 139 13.76 -2.58 -17.12
C LEU A 139 13.16 -3.96 -17.38
N PRO A 140 13.76 -5.04 -16.84
CA PRO A 140 13.31 -6.39 -17.13
C PRO A 140 11.88 -6.61 -16.63
N HIS A 141 11.09 -7.26 -17.47
CA HIS A 141 9.75 -7.71 -17.16
C HIS A 141 9.45 -8.92 -18.04
N ASP A 142 8.54 -9.77 -17.57
CA ASP A 142 8.05 -10.90 -18.34
C ASP A 142 6.55 -11.12 -18.11
N SER A 143 5.96 -11.95 -18.96
CA SER A 143 4.54 -12.29 -18.95
C SER A 143 4.09 -13.09 -17.73
N SER A 144 4.99 -13.48 -16.82
CA SER A 144 4.60 -14.06 -15.52
C SER A 144 4.23 -12.98 -14.50
N MET A 145 4.78 -11.77 -14.63
CA MET A 145 4.56 -10.67 -13.69
C MET A 145 3.12 -10.15 -13.76
N PRO A 146 2.42 -9.98 -12.62
CA PRO A 146 1.01 -9.62 -12.61
C PRO A 146 0.73 -8.14 -12.94
N ASP A 147 1.74 -7.29 -12.89
CA ASP A 147 1.69 -5.87 -13.23
C ASP A 147 2.15 -5.56 -14.67
N PHE A 148 2.43 -6.59 -15.47
CA PHE A 148 2.76 -6.48 -16.89
C PHE A 148 1.53 -6.72 -17.77
N TYR A 149 1.19 -5.75 -18.61
CA TYR A 149 0.08 -5.81 -19.55
C TYR A 149 0.61 -6.38 -20.88
N ASP A 150 0.33 -7.66 -21.12
CA ASP A 150 0.78 -8.38 -22.32
C ASP A 150 0.18 -7.80 -23.60
N ASP A 151 0.98 -7.78 -24.68
CA ASP A 151 0.48 -7.47 -26.01
C ASP A 151 -0.62 -8.46 -26.42
N GLY A 152 -1.71 -7.94 -26.97
CA GLY A 152 -2.89 -8.74 -27.31
C GLY A 152 -3.77 -9.14 -26.11
N GLY A 153 -3.47 -8.67 -24.90
CA GLY A 153 -4.35 -8.83 -23.74
C GLY A 153 -5.67 -8.06 -23.91
N ALA A 154 -6.75 -8.61 -23.35
CA ALA A 154 -8.09 -8.01 -23.41
C ALA A 154 -8.50 -7.47 -22.03
N ALA A 155 -9.15 -6.30 -21.99
CA ALA A 155 -9.75 -5.80 -20.76
C ALA A 155 -10.93 -6.68 -20.33
N ILE A 156 -10.93 -7.12 -19.06
CA ILE A 156 -11.99 -7.97 -18.48
C ILE A 156 -12.77 -7.25 -17.38
N GLU A 157 -12.20 -6.19 -16.79
CA GLU A 157 -12.88 -5.34 -15.82
C GLU A 157 -12.39 -3.90 -15.96
N ALA A 158 -13.31 -2.98 -16.25
CA ALA A 158 -13.00 -1.60 -16.62
C ALA A 158 -11.92 -1.55 -17.73
N SER A 159 -10.90 -0.72 -17.56
CA SER A 159 -9.73 -0.64 -18.45
C SER A 159 -8.41 -0.97 -17.76
N ASP A 160 -8.47 -1.41 -16.50
CA ASP A 160 -7.28 -1.62 -15.66
C ASP A 160 -7.09 -3.05 -15.16
N VAL A 161 -8.03 -3.97 -15.42
CA VAL A 161 -7.80 -5.41 -15.30
C VAL A 161 -7.89 -6.02 -16.70
N THR A 162 -6.82 -6.70 -17.08
CA THR A 162 -6.71 -7.37 -18.39
C THR A 162 -6.46 -8.86 -18.21
N GLN A 163 -6.74 -9.64 -19.24
CA GLN A 163 -6.39 -11.04 -19.35
C GLN A 163 -5.40 -11.20 -20.51
N SER A 164 -4.26 -11.84 -20.23
CA SER A 164 -3.26 -12.15 -21.24
C SER A 164 -3.74 -13.25 -22.18
N PRO A 165 -3.10 -13.43 -23.36
CA PRO A 165 -3.39 -14.55 -24.25
C PRO A 165 -3.23 -15.95 -23.60
N HIS A 166 -2.51 -16.03 -22.48
CA HIS A 166 -2.36 -17.26 -21.69
C HIS A 166 -3.44 -17.45 -20.61
N GLY A 167 -4.42 -16.54 -20.55
CA GLY A 167 -5.50 -16.58 -19.57
C GLY A 167 -5.17 -15.94 -18.21
N TYR A 168 -3.94 -15.48 -18.00
CA TYR A 168 -3.52 -14.85 -16.74
C TYR A 168 -4.05 -13.43 -16.64
N THR A 169 -4.56 -13.09 -15.47
CA THR A 169 -5.09 -11.76 -15.20
C THR A 169 -3.99 -10.82 -14.73
N LYS A 170 -4.03 -9.58 -15.22
CA LYS A 170 -2.99 -8.57 -15.08
C LYS A 170 -3.59 -7.24 -14.67
N SER A 171 -2.95 -6.56 -13.74
CA SER A 171 -3.34 -5.23 -13.32
C SER A 171 -2.21 -4.49 -12.61
N LYS A 172 -2.16 -3.18 -12.78
CA LYS A 172 -1.38 -2.27 -11.91
C LYS A 172 -1.73 -2.43 -10.42
N HIS A 173 -2.92 -2.93 -10.08
CA HIS A 173 -3.34 -3.17 -8.70
C HIS A 173 -2.76 -4.46 -8.10
N TYR A 174 -2.25 -5.37 -8.93
CA TYR A 174 -1.82 -6.71 -8.52
C TYR A 174 -0.38 -6.70 -8.05
N GLN A 175 -0.18 -6.08 -6.89
CA GLN A 175 1.14 -5.85 -6.35
C GLN A 175 1.55 -6.88 -5.32
N GLY A 176 0.64 -7.71 -4.79
CA GLY A 176 0.92 -8.62 -3.67
C GLY A 176 2.12 -9.54 -3.81
N SER A 177 2.45 -10.00 -5.03
CA SER A 177 3.64 -10.82 -5.30
C SER A 177 4.93 -10.03 -5.40
N ASN A 178 4.84 -8.75 -5.74
CA ASN A 178 5.96 -7.83 -5.89
C ASN A 178 6.24 -7.07 -4.59
N TYR A 179 5.16 -6.63 -3.94
CA TYR A 179 5.12 -5.77 -2.77
C TYR A 179 3.92 -6.18 -1.90
N GLY A 180 4.14 -6.26 -0.59
CA GLY A 180 3.07 -6.53 0.36
C GLY A 180 2.25 -5.28 0.69
N ARG A 181 2.01 -5.10 1.98
CA ARG A 181 1.38 -3.90 2.54
C ARG A 181 2.34 -2.73 2.45
N VAL A 182 1.81 -1.52 2.49
CA VAL A 182 2.60 -0.27 2.55
C VAL A 182 3.72 -0.32 3.60
N MET A 183 3.48 -0.94 4.76
CA MET A 183 4.51 -1.05 5.81
C MET A 183 5.67 -2.03 5.49
N ASP A 184 5.49 -2.93 4.52
CA ASP A 184 6.39 -4.06 4.25
C ASP A 184 7.58 -3.70 3.33
N PHE A 185 7.59 -2.51 2.73
CA PHE A 185 8.62 -2.10 1.78
C PHE A 185 8.92 -0.60 1.85
N ASP A 186 10.18 -0.23 1.57
CA ASP A 186 10.64 1.17 1.59
C ASP A 186 10.73 1.80 0.18
N TYR A 187 10.79 0.98 -0.87
CA TYR A 187 10.94 1.42 -2.25
C TYR A 187 10.29 0.45 -3.23
N VAL A 188 10.00 0.94 -4.42
CA VAL A 188 9.55 0.15 -5.57
C VAL A 188 10.44 0.46 -6.77
N GLY A 189 10.62 -0.50 -7.67
CA GLY A 189 11.41 -0.28 -8.87
C GLY A 189 11.82 -1.58 -9.54
N LYS A 190 12.85 -1.50 -10.38
CA LYS A 190 13.44 -2.64 -11.08
C LYS A 190 14.93 -2.37 -11.34
N THR A 191 15.67 -3.43 -11.67
CA THR A 191 17.10 -3.37 -11.99
C THR A 191 17.45 -4.31 -13.14
N THR A 192 18.39 -3.91 -14.00
CA THR A 192 19.03 -4.78 -15.00
C THR A 192 20.28 -5.49 -14.45
N GLY A 193 20.61 -5.27 -13.17
CA GLY A 193 21.90 -5.64 -12.57
C GLY A 193 23.05 -4.68 -12.90
N ARG A 194 22.86 -3.74 -13.84
CA ARG A 194 23.81 -2.66 -14.15
C ARG A 194 23.23 -1.26 -13.94
N VAL A 195 21.92 -1.14 -13.96
CA VAL A 195 21.18 0.07 -13.62
C VAL A 195 19.96 -0.32 -12.82
N GLY A 196 19.76 0.32 -11.67
CA GLY A 196 18.55 0.23 -10.87
C GLY A 196 17.84 1.58 -10.79
N ILE A 197 16.53 1.57 -11.01
CA ILE A 197 15.68 2.76 -10.94
C ILE A 197 14.61 2.50 -9.91
N TRP A 198 14.61 3.33 -8.88
CA TRP A 198 13.83 3.09 -7.68
C TRP A 198 13.07 4.34 -7.27
N LEU A 199 11.79 4.19 -6.95
CA LEU A 199 11.00 5.17 -6.22
C LEU A 199 10.99 4.77 -4.74
N ILE A 200 11.81 5.46 -3.95
CA ILE A 200 11.85 5.35 -2.49
C ILE A 200 10.68 6.15 -1.94
N ARG A 201 9.90 5.52 -1.08
CA ARG A 201 8.61 6.05 -0.65
C ARG A 201 8.75 7.05 0.48
N SER A 202 7.73 7.91 0.61
CA SER A 202 7.65 8.83 1.74
C SER A 202 7.38 8.11 3.04
N ASN A 203 7.40 8.83 4.17
CA ASN A 203 6.93 8.29 5.45
C ASN A 203 5.40 8.12 5.50
N HIS A 204 4.70 8.44 4.40
CA HIS A 204 3.26 8.30 4.26
C HIS A 204 2.43 9.08 5.29
N GLU A 205 3.00 10.10 5.93
CA GLU A 205 2.31 10.82 6.99
C GLU A 205 1.03 11.52 6.51
N LYS A 206 0.97 11.88 5.22
CA LYS A 206 -0.21 12.47 4.56
C LYS A 206 -0.99 11.50 3.67
N ALA A 207 -0.53 10.26 3.53
CA ALA A 207 -1.29 9.24 2.82
C ALA A 207 -2.51 8.79 3.64
N SER A 208 -3.34 7.93 3.07
CA SER A 208 -4.51 7.34 3.74
C SER A 208 -4.48 5.81 3.68
N GLY A 209 -5.23 5.18 4.58
CA GLY A 209 -5.44 3.72 4.62
C GLY A 209 -4.58 2.97 5.64
N GLY A 210 -3.70 3.67 6.37
CA GLY A 210 -2.89 3.07 7.43
C GLY A 210 -1.80 2.10 6.95
N PRO A 211 -1.19 1.34 7.89
CA PRO A 211 0.01 0.53 7.62
C PRO A 211 -0.24 -0.63 6.64
N PHE A 212 -1.47 -1.14 6.61
CA PHE A 212 -1.84 -2.34 5.87
C PHE A 212 -2.42 -2.05 4.48
N PHE A 213 -2.50 -0.77 4.10
CA PHE A 213 -2.98 -0.36 2.79
C PHE A 213 -2.19 -1.05 1.68
N ARG A 214 -2.88 -1.42 0.62
CA ARG A 214 -2.33 -2.00 -0.61
C ARG A 214 -2.80 -1.13 -1.76
N SER A 215 -1.94 -0.88 -2.74
CA SER A 215 -2.29 -0.01 -3.87
C SER A 215 -1.42 -0.32 -5.07
N LEU A 216 -1.76 0.31 -6.19
CA LEU A 216 -0.92 0.29 -7.38
C LEU A 216 0.39 1.04 -7.11
N VAL A 217 1.52 0.36 -7.30
CA VAL A 217 2.86 0.94 -7.14
C VAL A 217 3.74 0.77 -8.36
N ARG A 218 3.37 -0.15 -9.26
CA ARG A 218 4.00 -0.33 -10.57
C ARG A 218 2.98 -0.68 -11.64
N ARG A 219 3.33 -0.41 -12.91
CA ARG A 219 2.63 -0.92 -14.10
C ARG A 219 3.61 -0.98 -15.25
N SER A 220 3.54 -2.03 -16.04
CA SER A 220 4.47 -2.26 -17.15
C SER A 220 3.70 -2.71 -18.40
N SER A 221 4.20 -2.39 -19.58
CA SER A 221 3.80 -2.90 -20.90
C SER A 221 5.01 -2.87 -21.83
N SER A 222 4.86 -3.40 -23.05
CA SER A 222 5.91 -3.38 -24.08
C SER A 222 6.42 -1.98 -24.42
N ASP A 223 5.61 -0.95 -24.21
CA ASP A 223 5.91 0.45 -24.51
C ASP A 223 6.15 1.34 -23.27
N ALA A 224 5.87 0.85 -22.06
CA ALA A 224 5.83 1.69 -20.86
C ALA A 224 6.25 0.97 -19.58
N ASP A 225 6.94 1.70 -18.70
CA ASP A 225 7.12 1.35 -17.30
C ASP A 225 6.68 2.54 -16.44
N ASP A 226 5.80 2.31 -15.46
CA ASP A 226 5.30 3.33 -14.53
C ASP A 226 5.63 2.91 -13.09
N LEU A 227 6.22 3.81 -12.29
CA LEU A 227 6.30 3.71 -10.83
C LEU A 227 5.42 4.78 -10.18
N TYR A 228 4.72 4.43 -9.11
CA TYR A 228 3.74 5.32 -8.46
C TYR A 228 4.11 5.60 -7.01
N GLU A 229 4.10 6.88 -6.62
CA GLU A 229 3.88 7.26 -5.21
C GLU A 229 2.42 7.67 -5.06
N ILE A 230 1.70 6.98 -4.19
CA ILE A 230 0.28 7.27 -3.93
C ILE A 230 0.19 8.33 -2.84
N LEU A 231 -0.32 9.50 -3.22
CA LEU A 231 -0.57 10.62 -2.31
C LEU A 231 -1.93 10.47 -1.63
N PHE A 232 -2.93 9.99 -2.37
CA PHE A 232 -4.24 9.66 -1.82
C PHE A 232 -4.99 8.69 -2.74
N TYR A 233 -5.49 7.59 -2.20
CA TYR A 233 -6.44 6.74 -2.91
C TYR A 233 -7.28 5.96 -1.91
N SER A 234 -8.61 6.08 -2.00
CA SER A 234 -9.55 5.45 -1.06
C SER A 234 -9.93 4.02 -1.43
N MET A 235 -8.95 3.21 -1.86
CA MET A 235 -9.19 1.82 -2.23
C MET A 235 -9.43 0.97 -0.97
N GLY A 236 -10.62 0.42 -0.83
CA GLY A 236 -11.03 -0.42 0.31
C GLY A 236 -11.31 0.31 1.63
N HIS A 237 -10.83 1.54 1.84
CA HIS A 237 -10.94 2.21 3.15
C HIS A 237 -11.74 3.53 3.13
N THR A 238 -12.10 4.00 4.33
CA THR A 238 -12.75 5.31 4.56
C THR A 238 -11.89 6.32 5.31
N ASP A 239 -10.61 6.01 5.57
CA ASP A 239 -9.64 6.95 6.16
C ASP A 239 -9.54 8.24 5.30
N PRO A 240 -9.59 9.44 5.92
CA PRO A 240 -9.69 10.71 5.20
C PRO A 240 -8.45 11.02 4.37
N GLN A 241 -8.64 11.80 3.30
CA GLN A 241 -7.54 12.48 2.62
C GLN A 241 -6.92 13.51 3.56
N ARG A 242 -5.59 13.47 3.72
CA ARG A 242 -4.85 14.42 4.56
C ARG A 242 -4.23 15.51 3.69
N TRP A 243 -4.33 16.75 4.15
CA TRP A 243 -3.81 17.93 3.45
C TRP A 243 -2.39 18.30 3.91
N GLY A 244 -1.68 19.04 3.07
CA GLY A 244 -0.32 19.53 3.34
C GLY A 244 0.75 18.73 2.61
N LEU A 245 1.96 18.76 3.17
CA LEU A 245 3.17 18.26 2.53
C LEU A 245 3.33 16.75 2.72
N GLN A 246 3.26 15.99 1.63
CA GLN A 246 3.71 14.61 1.57
C GLN A 246 5.12 14.54 0.99
N GLY A 247 5.97 13.72 1.60
CA GLY A 247 7.35 13.51 1.18
C GLY A 247 8.32 13.59 2.35
N PRO A 248 9.64 13.53 2.07
CA PRO A 248 10.20 13.32 0.74
C PRO A 248 9.95 11.89 0.23
N TYR A 249 9.63 11.75 -1.04
CA TYR A 249 9.83 10.51 -1.81
C TYR A 249 10.96 10.76 -2.82
N VAL A 250 11.70 9.74 -3.21
CA VAL A 250 12.98 9.91 -3.92
C VAL A 250 13.05 9.00 -5.14
N LEU A 251 13.37 9.56 -6.30
CA LEU A 251 13.79 8.77 -7.45
C LEU A 251 15.29 8.54 -7.34
N SER A 252 15.71 7.28 -7.20
CA SER A 252 17.11 6.90 -7.00
C SER A 252 17.61 6.07 -8.17
N PHE A 253 18.72 6.51 -8.77
CA PHE A 253 19.40 5.86 -9.88
C PHE A 253 20.74 5.29 -9.41
N THR A 254 20.90 4.00 -9.63
CA THR A 254 21.97 3.17 -9.05
C THR A 254 22.67 2.37 -10.15
N ASP A 255 23.84 1.82 -9.87
CA ASP A 255 24.61 0.97 -10.81
C ASP A 255 24.12 -0.50 -10.78
N GLY A 256 22.84 -0.71 -10.43
CA GLY A 256 22.17 -2.00 -10.39
C GLY A 256 21.75 -2.43 -8.99
N GLU A 257 22.38 -1.90 -7.95
CA GLU A 257 22.08 -2.19 -6.56
C GLU A 257 20.74 -1.59 -6.09
N THR A 258 20.22 -2.11 -4.98
CA THR A 258 19.06 -1.50 -4.29
C THR A 258 19.43 -0.15 -3.69
N PRO A 259 18.48 0.77 -3.47
CA PRO A 259 18.79 2.07 -2.92
C PRO A 259 19.41 2.00 -1.53
N LYS A 260 20.21 3.02 -1.22
CA LYS A 260 20.82 3.22 0.10
C LYS A 260 19.75 3.31 1.19
N LYS A 261 19.87 2.48 2.23
CA LYS A 261 18.92 2.42 3.36
C LYS A 261 18.80 3.74 4.13
N GLU A 262 19.79 4.60 4.04
CA GLU A 262 19.82 5.95 4.61
C GLU A 262 18.85 6.91 3.91
N LEU A 263 18.27 6.52 2.77
CA LEU A 263 17.21 7.25 2.08
C LEU A 263 15.81 6.78 2.49
N PHE A 264 15.69 5.63 3.17
CA PHE A 264 14.38 5.11 3.58
C PHE A 264 13.79 6.02 4.64
N ALA A 265 12.49 6.31 4.53
CA ALA A 265 11.83 7.34 5.32
C ALA A 265 12.02 7.18 6.85
N ARG A 266 12.16 5.94 7.33
CA ARG A 266 12.39 5.60 8.75
C ARG A 266 13.82 5.88 9.25
N ASN A 267 14.78 5.99 8.35
CA ASN A 267 16.22 6.16 8.64
C ASN A 267 16.77 7.51 8.20
N ALA A 268 16.11 8.15 7.24
CA ALA A 268 16.69 9.26 6.52
C ALA A 268 16.84 10.52 7.36
N ASN A 269 18.01 11.16 7.22
CA ASN A 269 18.25 12.48 7.77
C ASN A 269 17.94 13.54 6.71
N TRP A 270 16.80 14.20 6.92
CA TRP A 270 16.29 15.25 6.06
C TRP A 270 16.55 16.67 6.57
N SER A 271 17.43 16.87 7.57
CA SER A 271 17.67 18.19 8.17
C SER A 271 18.14 19.27 7.18
N TRP A 272 18.72 18.88 6.05
CA TRP A 272 19.11 19.83 5.00
C TRP A 272 17.91 20.44 4.25
N PHE A 273 16.69 19.91 4.40
CA PHE A 273 15.47 20.57 3.94
C PHE A 273 15.05 21.76 4.82
N ASP A 274 15.54 21.84 6.06
CA ASP A 274 15.10 22.83 7.06
C ASP A 274 15.31 24.28 6.59
N THR A 275 16.30 24.53 5.72
CA THR A 275 16.62 25.86 5.20
C THR A 275 16.01 26.18 3.84
N LEU A 276 15.29 25.23 3.23
CA LEU A 276 14.82 25.36 1.85
C LEU A 276 13.48 26.08 1.71
N GLY A 277 12.82 26.47 2.81
CA GLY A 277 11.52 27.16 2.74
C GLY A 277 10.43 26.33 2.05
N ILE A 278 10.43 25.02 2.29
CA ILE A 278 9.42 24.10 1.76
C ILE A 278 8.10 24.32 2.51
N LYS A 279 7.01 24.62 1.79
CA LYS A 279 5.70 24.86 2.37
C LYS A 279 5.21 23.61 3.10
N GLY A 280 4.85 23.76 4.38
CA GLY A 280 4.36 22.66 5.22
C GLY A 280 5.45 21.72 5.74
N TRP A 281 6.73 22.04 5.56
CA TRP A 281 7.83 21.26 6.13
C TRP A 281 7.87 21.41 7.66
N VAL A 282 7.86 20.27 8.35
CA VAL A 282 8.06 20.20 9.80
C VAL A 282 9.43 19.59 10.04
N ALA A 283 10.38 20.41 10.50
CA ALA A 283 11.75 19.98 10.78
C ALA A 283 11.80 18.90 11.86
N GLY A 284 12.87 18.10 11.87
CA GLY A 284 13.06 17.03 12.86
C GLY A 284 13.02 17.52 14.30
N SER A 285 13.54 18.72 14.58
CA SER A 285 13.52 19.36 15.90
C SER A 285 12.11 19.73 16.38
N ALA A 286 11.16 19.90 15.45
CA ALA A 286 9.76 20.18 15.75
C ALA A 286 8.91 18.91 15.86
N ARG A 287 9.50 17.73 15.67
CA ARG A 287 8.83 16.43 15.76
C ARG A 287 9.17 15.73 17.08
N GLY A 288 8.29 14.84 17.50
CA GLY A 288 8.48 13.96 18.66
C GLY A 288 8.57 12.50 18.26
N TYR A 289 8.45 11.63 19.26
CA TYR A 289 8.25 10.20 19.06
C TYR A 289 7.32 9.64 20.14
N VAL A 290 6.66 8.53 19.82
CA VAL A 290 5.81 7.78 20.76
C VAL A 290 6.48 6.45 21.03
N ALA A 291 6.65 6.08 22.30
CA ALA A 291 7.28 4.83 22.69
C ALA A 291 6.49 4.15 23.80
N GLY A 292 6.24 2.85 23.65
CA GLY A 292 5.58 2.03 24.67
C GLY A 292 6.53 0.94 25.17
N VAL A 293 6.50 0.69 26.48
CA VAL A 293 7.36 -0.34 27.10
C VAL A 293 6.89 -1.76 26.85
N GLY A 294 5.64 -1.98 26.43
CA GLY A 294 5.15 -3.31 26.09
C GLY A 294 3.69 -3.39 25.64
N ILE A 295 3.31 -4.59 25.17
CA ILE A 295 1.94 -5.00 24.92
C ILE A 295 1.72 -6.30 25.70
N ALA A 296 0.79 -6.29 26.66
CA ALA A 296 0.45 -7.46 27.45
C ALA A 296 -0.39 -8.46 26.64
N ASN A 297 -0.33 -9.73 27.03
CA ASN A 297 -1.16 -10.81 26.46
C ASN A 297 -1.07 -10.95 24.93
N MET A 298 0.12 -10.67 24.36
CA MET A 298 0.36 -10.94 22.95
C MET A 298 0.15 -12.42 22.63
N LYS A 299 -0.61 -12.69 21.57
CA LYS A 299 -0.82 -14.05 21.07
C LYS A 299 0.35 -14.47 20.20
N ASN A 300 0.83 -15.70 20.41
CA ASN A 300 1.95 -16.25 19.64
C ASN A 300 1.57 -16.39 18.16
N GLY A 301 2.56 -16.25 17.27
CA GLY A 301 2.37 -16.37 15.82
C GLY A 301 1.89 -15.10 15.11
N TYR A 302 1.60 -14.02 15.85
CA TYR A 302 1.10 -12.76 15.27
C TYR A 302 2.13 -11.62 15.38
N THR A 303 2.22 -10.83 14.31
CA THR A 303 2.88 -9.51 14.38
C THR A 303 1.93 -8.51 15.00
N TYR A 304 2.43 -7.71 15.94
CA TYR A 304 1.69 -6.58 16.49
C TYR A 304 2.19 -5.27 15.89
N THR A 305 1.26 -4.47 15.38
CA THR A 305 1.56 -3.13 14.81
C THR A 305 0.85 -2.08 15.63
N VAL A 306 1.56 -1.01 16.00
CA VAL A 306 0.98 0.17 16.65
C VAL A 306 0.92 1.28 15.62
N ALA A 307 -0.27 1.83 15.39
CA ALA A 307 -0.48 2.96 14.50
C ALA A 307 -0.98 4.19 15.25
N LEU A 308 -0.66 5.36 14.72
CA LEU A 308 -1.19 6.65 15.13
C LEU A 308 -1.94 7.24 13.95
N SER A 309 -3.14 7.77 14.18
CA SER A 309 -3.85 8.53 13.17
C SER A 309 -4.64 9.69 13.77
N ASN A 310 -4.72 10.76 12.98
CA ASN A 310 -5.69 11.83 13.15
C ASN A 310 -6.08 12.35 11.73
N PRO A 311 -6.96 13.36 11.62
CA PRO A 311 -7.35 13.89 10.31
C PRO A 311 -6.19 14.47 9.47
N ASP A 312 -5.06 14.80 10.08
CA ASP A 312 -3.94 15.48 9.42
C ASP A 312 -2.74 14.57 9.17
N HIS A 313 -2.57 13.50 9.95
CA HIS A 313 -1.37 12.67 9.96
C HIS A 313 -1.64 11.19 10.29
N GLN A 314 -0.80 10.30 9.76
CA GLN A 314 -0.73 8.89 10.15
C GLN A 314 0.72 8.41 10.33
N TYR A 315 0.96 7.46 11.24
CA TYR A 315 2.26 6.83 11.48
C TYR A 315 2.07 5.40 11.98
N TRP A 316 3.13 4.59 11.94
CA TRP A 316 3.11 3.25 12.54
C TRP A 316 4.49 2.77 12.96
N GLY A 317 4.51 1.74 13.81
CA GLY A 317 5.69 0.98 14.21
C GLY A 317 5.31 -0.45 14.53
N VAL A 318 6.24 -1.38 14.28
CA VAL A 318 6.07 -2.80 14.64
C VAL A 318 6.55 -3.00 16.07
N ALA A 319 5.75 -3.68 16.88
CA ALA A 319 6.13 -4.04 18.24
C ALA A 319 7.12 -5.21 18.24
N ALA A 320 8.06 -5.21 19.19
CA ALA A 320 8.99 -6.29 19.38
C ALA A 320 8.24 -7.59 19.72
N GLY A 321 8.63 -8.71 19.08
CA GLY A 321 8.00 -10.01 19.33
C GLY A 321 8.12 -10.50 20.79
N GLY A 322 9.15 -10.03 21.51
CA GLY A 322 9.28 -10.22 22.96
C GLY A 322 8.80 -8.99 23.73
N GLY A 323 7.76 -9.15 24.55
CA GLY A 323 7.25 -8.10 25.46
C GLY A 323 6.49 -6.95 24.80
N GLY A 324 6.50 -6.83 23.47
CA GLY A 324 5.67 -5.88 22.74
C GLY A 324 6.13 -4.43 22.81
N ALA A 325 7.39 -4.16 23.15
CA ALA A 325 7.91 -2.78 23.16
C ALA A 325 7.91 -2.19 21.74
N TYR A 326 7.63 -0.89 21.60
CA TYR A 326 7.54 -0.25 20.29
C TYR A 326 8.00 1.20 20.31
N THR A 327 8.37 1.73 19.14
CA THR A 327 8.69 3.15 18.95
C THR A 327 8.23 3.63 17.58
N ILE A 328 7.57 4.79 17.55
CA ILE A 328 7.13 5.49 16.34
C ILE A 328 7.83 6.84 16.33
N LYS A 329 8.76 7.04 15.38
CA LYS A 329 9.64 8.22 15.31
C LYS A 329 9.05 9.31 14.41
N SER A 330 9.60 10.52 14.54
CA SER A 330 9.33 11.67 13.66
C SER A 330 7.86 12.06 13.57
N VAL A 331 7.13 11.95 14.68
CA VAL A 331 5.70 12.24 14.78
C VAL A 331 5.49 13.75 14.92
N VAL A 332 4.68 14.35 14.05
CA VAL A 332 4.27 15.76 14.20
C VAL A 332 3.47 15.92 15.50
N PRO A 333 3.71 16.97 16.33
CA PRO A 333 2.96 17.18 17.56
C PRO A 333 1.46 17.26 17.32
N GLY A 334 0.69 16.70 18.23
CA GLY A 334 -0.77 16.65 18.10
C GLY A 334 -1.38 15.51 18.89
N THR A 335 -2.71 15.46 18.89
CA THR A 335 -3.48 14.36 19.47
C THR A 335 -3.79 13.32 18.40
N TYR A 336 -3.61 12.05 18.74
CA TYR A 336 -3.74 10.91 17.85
C TYR A 336 -4.61 9.84 18.48
N LYS A 337 -5.44 9.19 17.66
CA LYS A 337 -5.92 7.83 17.95
C LYS A 337 -4.71 6.90 17.82
N LEU A 338 -4.33 6.27 18.91
CA LEU A 338 -3.40 5.14 18.91
C LEU A 338 -4.22 3.86 18.71
N THR A 339 -3.75 2.97 17.85
CA THR A 339 -4.40 1.67 17.59
C THR A 339 -3.35 0.57 17.65
N VAL A 340 -3.62 -0.49 18.42
CA VAL A 340 -2.82 -1.71 18.41
C VAL A 340 -3.55 -2.75 17.58
N TYR A 341 -2.83 -3.32 16.62
CA TYR A 341 -3.32 -4.39 15.77
C TYR A 341 -2.62 -5.70 16.12
N LYS A 342 -3.37 -6.80 16.23
CA LYS A 342 -2.86 -8.17 16.17
C LYS A 342 -3.08 -8.66 14.74
N GLY A 343 -2.00 -8.96 14.01
CA GLY A 343 -2.08 -9.08 12.56
C GLY A 343 -2.51 -7.74 11.96
N GLU A 344 -3.66 -7.73 11.30
CA GLU A 344 -4.36 -6.57 10.76
C GLU A 344 -5.69 -6.27 11.50
N TYR A 345 -5.98 -6.92 12.65
CA TYR A 345 -7.19 -6.70 13.46
C TYR A 345 -6.95 -5.72 14.62
N GLU A 346 -7.80 -4.69 14.74
CA GLU A 346 -7.76 -3.72 15.86
C GLU A 346 -8.17 -4.38 17.18
N VAL A 347 -7.23 -4.47 18.13
CA VAL A 347 -7.45 -5.11 19.46
C VAL A 347 -7.36 -4.13 20.63
N TYR A 348 -7.02 -2.87 20.36
CA TYR A 348 -6.99 -1.81 21.35
C TYR A 348 -6.96 -0.43 20.69
N THR A 349 -7.63 0.54 21.30
CA THR A 349 -7.49 1.95 20.93
C THR A 349 -7.42 2.85 22.15
N THR A 350 -6.70 3.96 22.01
CA THR A 350 -6.68 5.03 23.01
C THR A 350 -6.33 6.38 22.36
N SER A 351 -6.41 7.46 23.11
CA SER A 351 -5.97 8.79 22.68
C SER A 351 -4.63 9.14 23.32
N ILE A 352 -3.68 9.63 22.53
CA ILE A 352 -2.38 10.08 23.01
C ILE A 352 -2.04 11.46 22.44
N THR A 353 -1.17 12.20 23.11
CA THR A 353 -0.64 13.47 22.61
C THR A 353 0.86 13.36 22.38
N ALA A 354 1.29 13.53 21.14
CA ALA A 354 2.70 13.65 20.77
C ALA A 354 3.18 15.09 20.97
N LYS A 355 4.39 15.26 21.51
CA LYS A 355 5.01 16.57 21.78
C LYS A 355 6.28 16.74 20.96
N ALA A 356 6.62 17.98 20.59
CA ALA A 356 7.87 18.27 19.89
C ALA A 356 9.09 17.94 20.78
N GLY A 357 10.18 17.47 20.16
CA GLY A 357 11.50 17.31 20.79
C GLY A 357 11.58 16.28 21.93
N SER A 358 10.51 15.53 22.22
CA SER A 358 10.46 14.63 23.38
C SER A 358 9.68 13.34 23.10
N ALA A 359 9.90 12.36 23.98
CA ALA A 359 9.15 11.11 23.99
C ALA A 359 7.76 11.34 24.60
N THR A 360 6.73 10.82 23.94
CA THR A 360 5.50 10.42 24.63
C THR A 360 5.66 8.96 25.04
N SER A 361 6.03 8.74 26.30
CA SER A 361 6.21 7.40 26.87
C SER A 361 4.89 6.82 27.35
N LEU A 362 4.63 5.57 26.99
CA LEU A 362 3.43 4.81 27.34
C LEU A 362 3.81 3.58 28.17
N ASN A 363 3.02 3.32 29.21
CA ASN A 363 3.11 2.07 29.97
C ASN A 363 2.68 0.88 29.10
N THR A 364 2.83 -0.33 29.63
CA THR A 364 2.34 -1.54 28.97
C THR A 364 0.86 -1.41 28.64
N ILE A 365 0.52 -1.55 27.35
CA ILE A 365 -0.87 -1.58 26.90
C ILE A 365 -1.41 -3.00 27.08
N LYS A 366 -2.63 -3.12 27.59
CA LYS A 366 -3.35 -4.39 27.65
C LYS A 366 -4.50 -4.33 26.64
N PRO A 367 -4.42 -5.04 25.51
CA PRO A 367 -5.55 -5.21 24.60
C PRO A 367 -6.78 -5.76 25.33
N ASP A 368 -7.96 -5.26 24.95
CA ASP A 368 -9.24 -5.55 25.60
C ASP A 368 -10.40 -5.80 24.63
N SER A 369 -10.14 -5.73 23.31
CA SER A 369 -11.16 -5.94 22.27
C SER A 369 -10.82 -7.06 21.28
N ASP A 370 -9.95 -8.01 21.66
CA ASP A 370 -9.62 -9.16 20.81
C ASP A 370 -10.75 -10.23 20.84
N PRO A 371 -11.46 -10.46 19.72
CA PRO A 371 -12.58 -11.41 19.70
C PRO A 371 -12.17 -12.86 19.99
N SER A 372 -10.89 -13.20 19.81
CA SER A 372 -10.38 -14.54 20.14
C SER A 372 -10.12 -14.75 21.63
N ASP A 373 -10.37 -13.77 22.50
CA ASP A 373 -10.41 -13.97 23.96
C ASP A 373 -11.74 -14.59 24.42
N VAL A 374 -12.75 -14.62 23.54
CA VAL A 374 -13.97 -15.40 23.76
C VAL A 374 -13.72 -16.84 23.33
N THR A 375 -13.87 -17.77 24.28
CA THR A 375 -13.78 -19.22 24.03
C THR A 375 -14.90 -19.65 23.09
N ALA A 376 -14.54 -20.05 21.88
CA ALA A 376 -15.48 -20.56 20.90
C ALA A 376 -15.78 -22.05 21.13
N ILE A 377 -17.02 -22.46 20.87
CA ILE A 377 -17.38 -23.87 20.68
C ILE A 377 -16.67 -24.42 19.45
N TRP A 378 -16.66 -23.64 18.36
CA TRP A 378 -15.88 -23.89 17.16
C TRP A 378 -15.54 -22.58 16.46
N ARG A 379 -14.45 -22.59 15.69
CA ARG A 379 -13.95 -21.46 14.91
C ARG A 379 -13.39 -21.93 13.57
N ILE A 380 -13.66 -21.16 12.52
CA ILE A 380 -13.10 -21.30 11.17
C ILE A 380 -12.29 -20.03 10.89
N GLY A 381 -11.00 -20.17 10.62
CA GLY A 381 -10.06 -19.05 10.53
C GLY A 381 -9.61 -18.52 11.89
N ASP A 382 -9.03 -17.32 11.89
CA ASP A 382 -8.48 -16.67 13.06
C ASP A 382 -8.87 -15.17 13.07
N TRP A 383 -9.06 -14.60 14.25
CA TRP A 383 -9.37 -13.17 14.39
C TRP A 383 -8.11 -12.32 14.22
N ASP A 384 -7.61 -12.20 13.00
CA ASP A 384 -6.34 -11.54 12.69
C ASP A 384 -6.47 -10.43 11.65
N GLY A 385 -7.68 -10.18 11.14
CA GLY A 385 -7.98 -9.11 10.21
C GLY A 385 -7.53 -9.42 8.79
N THR A 386 -7.36 -10.70 8.46
CA THR A 386 -6.99 -11.18 7.13
C THR A 386 -7.80 -12.42 6.76
N PRO A 387 -8.03 -12.67 5.46
CA PRO A 387 -8.57 -13.95 4.98
C PRO A 387 -7.52 -15.09 5.02
N GLY A 388 -6.44 -14.96 5.80
CA GLY A 388 -5.34 -15.92 5.81
C GLY A 388 -5.80 -17.35 6.14
N GLY A 389 -5.32 -18.32 5.36
CA GLY A 389 -5.63 -19.73 5.57
C GLY A 389 -6.98 -20.21 5.01
N PHE A 390 -7.85 -19.31 4.54
CA PHE A 390 -9.04 -19.66 3.77
C PHE A 390 -8.68 -20.05 2.32
N LEU A 391 -9.65 -20.61 1.59
CA LEU A 391 -9.50 -20.95 0.17
C LEU A 391 -9.09 -19.73 -0.65
N ASN A 392 -8.08 -19.93 -1.51
CA ASN A 392 -7.36 -18.94 -2.30
C ASN A 392 -6.44 -18.00 -1.49
N PHE A 393 -6.42 -18.12 -0.17
CA PHE A 393 -5.58 -17.36 0.77
C PHE A 393 -4.68 -18.27 1.62
N GLU A 394 -4.51 -19.52 1.21
CA GLU A 394 -3.67 -20.52 1.90
C GLU A 394 -2.16 -20.27 1.73
N SER A 395 -1.75 -19.52 0.69
CA SER A 395 -0.34 -19.25 0.37
C SER A 395 0.07 -17.83 0.74
N THR A 396 1.33 -17.61 1.14
CA THR A 396 1.90 -16.25 1.24
C THR A 396 2.88 -15.99 0.09
N PRO A 397 2.71 -14.91 -0.70
CA PRO A 397 1.63 -13.92 -0.65
C PRO A 397 0.28 -14.51 -1.09
N TYR A 398 -0.81 -13.90 -0.62
CA TYR A 398 -2.18 -14.33 -0.94
C TYR A 398 -2.51 -14.11 -2.40
N LYS A 399 -2.96 -15.14 -3.12
CA LYS A 399 -3.16 -15.08 -4.59
C LYS A 399 -4.06 -13.91 -5.03
N PRO A 400 -5.22 -13.64 -4.39
CA PRO A 400 -6.08 -12.52 -4.77
C PRO A 400 -5.48 -11.12 -4.57
N THR A 401 -4.31 -11.00 -3.94
CA THR A 401 -3.56 -9.73 -3.88
C THR A 401 -2.73 -9.46 -5.14
N TYR A 402 -2.59 -10.45 -6.03
CA TYR A 402 -1.85 -10.32 -7.28
C TYR A 402 -2.49 -11.03 -8.49
N MET A 403 -3.77 -11.42 -8.41
CA MET A 403 -4.56 -11.85 -9.55
C MET A 403 -6.05 -11.62 -9.31
N HIS A 404 -6.83 -11.49 -10.38
CA HIS A 404 -8.27 -11.31 -10.34
C HIS A 404 -8.96 -12.60 -9.81
N PRO A 405 -10.12 -12.51 -9.13
CA PRO A 405 -10.89 -13.68 -8.74
C PRO A 405 -11.25 -14.65 -9.87
N SER A 406 -11.28 -14.19 -11.13
CA SER A 406 -11.52 -15.05 -12.31
C SER A 406 -10.26 -15.72 -12.87
N ASP A 407 -9.09 -15.54 -12.27
CA ASP A 407 -7.84 -16.09 -12.79
C ASP A 407 -7.85 -17.62 -12.72
N PRO A 408 -7.49 -18.34 -13.80
CA PRO A 408 -7.56 -19.80 -13.85
C PRO A 408 -6.59 -20.51 -12.88
N ARG A 409 -5.66 -19.77 -12.26
CA ARG A 409 -4.75 -20.30 -11.23
C ARG A 409 -5.37 -20.36 -9.84
N LEU A 410 -6.54 -19.74 -9.65
CA LEU A 410 -7.32 -19.84 -8.42
C LEU A 410 -8.17 -21.11 -8.43
N SER A 411 -8.38 -21.68 -7.25
CA SER A 411 -9.39 -22.72 -7.06
C SER A 411 -10.79 -22.13 -7.25
N SER A 412 -11.76 -22.97 -7.64
CA SER A 412 -13.17 -22.58 -7.73
C SER A 412 -13.62 -21.90 -6.44
N TRP A 413 -14.27 -20.74 -6.54
CA TRP A 413 -14.77 -20.01 -5.38
C TRP A 413 -15.99 -20.66 -4.74
N ASP A 414 -16.62 -21.63 -5.40
CA ASP A 414 -17.75 -22.41 -4.88
C ASP A 414 -17.28 -23.82 -4.49
N PRO A 415 -16.63 -23.98 -3.31
CA PRO A 415 -16.20 -25.29 -2.81
C PRO A 415 -17.37 -26.08 -2.22
N GLU A 416 -17.12 -27.36 -1.93
CA GLU A 416 -18.05 -28.21 -1.18
C GLU A 416 -18.35 -27.64 0.22
N ASP A 417 -19.46 -28.09 0.80
CA ASP A 417 -19.91 -27.65 2.12
C ASP A 417 -18.89 -27.93 3.23
N PHE A 418 -18.80 -27.00 4.18
CA PHE A 418 -17.81 -27.07 5.25
C PHE A 418 -18.33 -27.87 6.44
N THR A 419 -17.58 -28.86 6.92
CA THR A 419 -17.91 -29.59 8.15
C THR A 419 -16.93 -29.25 9.26
N VAL A 420 -17.42 -28.62 10.32
CA VAL A 420 -16.62 -28.23 11.49
C VAL A 420 -15.94 -29.45 12.12
N GLY A 421 -14.63 -29.33 12.36
CA GLY A 421 -13.80 -30.39 12.92
C GLY A 421 -13.40 -31.48 11.93
N LYS A 422 -13.78 -31.37 10.64
CA LYS A 422 -13.38 -32.31 9.58
C LYS A 422 -12.75 -31.62 8.38
N THR A 423 -13.41 -30.59 7.86
CA THR A 423 -12.94 -29.83 6.69
C THR A 423 -11.84 -28.87 7.11
N ALA A 424 -10.76 -28.79 6.32
CA ALA A 424 -9.68 -27.83 6.57
C ALA A 424 -10.13 -26.41 6.22
N THR A 425 -9.71 -25.41 7.00
CA THR A 425 -10.02 -23.97 6.77
C THR A 425 -9.76 -23.52 5.33
N SER A 426 -8.73 -24.08 4.68
CA SER A 426 -8.38 -23.79 3.29
C SER A 426 -9.42 -24.25 2.25
N SER A 427 -10.50 -24.90 2.69
CA SER A 427 -11.64 -25.26 1.83
C SER A 427 -12.86 -24.36 2.07
N PHE A 428 -12.82 -23.47 3.07
CA PHE A 428 -13.84 -22.45 3.27
C PHE A 428 -13.51 -21.23 2.39
N PRO A 429 -14.46 -20.66 1.64
CA PRO A 429 -14.18 -19.57 0.72
C PRO A 429 -13.67 -18.32 1.45
N GLY A 430 -12.48 -17.82 1.08
CA GLY A 430 -11.95 -16.58 1.66
C GLY A 430 -12.77 -15.35 1.29
N TYR A 431 -13.37 -15.35 0.09
CA TYR A 431 -14.32 -14.35 -0.38
C TYR A 431 -15.66 -15.01 -0.72
N MET A 432 -16.77 -14.32 -0.43
CA MET A 432 -18.11 -14.73 -0.82
C MET A 432 -18.80 -13.62 -1.61
N TRP A 433 -19.46 -13.95 -2.72
CA TRP A 433 -20.24 -13.04 -3.54
C TRP A 433 -21.66 -13.55 -3.74
N LYS A 434 -22.58 -12.59 -3.86
CA LYS A 434 -24.01 -12.84 -4.08
C LYS A 434 -24.30 -13.68 -5.32
N ASP A 435 -23.54 -13.49 -6.41
CA ASP A 435 -23.79 -14.11 -7.71
C ASP A 435 -22.78 -15.22 -8.07
N VAL A 436 -21.86 -15.59 -7.17
CA VAL A 436 -20.79 -16.57 -7.47
C VAL A 436 -20.87 -17.82 -6.60
N ASN A 437 -20.84 -17.66 -5.27
CA ASN A 437 -20.70 -18.75 -4.30
C ASN A 437 -21.53 -18.48 -3.03
N ASN A 438 -22.77 -18.03 -3.25
CA ASN A 438 -23.68 -17.64 -2.19
C ASN A 438 -24.30 -18.86 -1.50
N ASP A 439 -24.99 -18.65 -0.37
CA ASP A 439 -25.71 -19.70 0.35
C ASP A 439 -24.82 -20.88 0.83
N HIS A 440 -23.55 -20.63 1.14
CA HIS A 440 -22.59 -21.66 1.59
C HIS A 440 -23.02 -22.31 2.92
N LEU A 441 -22.92 -23.64 2.99
CA LEU A 441 -23.37 -24.43 4.14
C LEU A 441 -22.21 -24.84 5.05
N VAL A 442 -22.46 -24.73 6.35
CA VAL A 442 -21.57 -25.13 7.42
C VAL A 442 -22.29 -26.12 8.34
N TYR A 443 -21.77 -27.35 8.39
CA TYR A 443 -22.26 -28.41 9.25
C TYR A 443 -21.50 -28.41 10.56
N PHE A 444 -22.22 -28.36 11.69
CA PHE A 444 -21.63 -28.45 13.02
C PHE A 444 -22.47 -29.29 13.99
N LYS A 445 -21.81 -29.81 15.02
CA LYS A 445 -22.47 -30.52 16.12
C LYS A 445 -22.40 -29.70 17.40
N LEU A 446 -23.40 -29.88 18.24
CA LEU A 446 -23.44 -29.34 19.60
C LEU A 446 -23.63 -30.51 20.57
N THR A 447 -23.00 -30.41 21.74
CA THR A 447 -23.27 -31.32 22.84
C THR A 447 -24.66 -31.06 23.43
N ALA A 448 -25.21 -32.04 24.15
CA ALA A 448 -26.49 -31.88 24.85
C ALA A 448 -26.52 -30.63 25.75
N ALA A 449 -25.41 -30.29 26.41
CA ALA A 449 -25.30 -29.10 27.25
C ALA A 449 -25.23 -27.78 26.45
N GLN A 450 -24.72 -27.81 25.22
CA GLN A 450 -24.63 -26.62 24.36
C GLN A 450 -25.98 -26.26 23.72
N ILE A 451 -26.86 -27.24 23.49
CA ILE A 451 -28.17 -27.04 22.83
C ILE A 451 -29.16 -26.30 23.75
N THR A 452 -29.00 -26.37 25.07
CA THR A 452 -30.01 -25.86 26.03
C THR A 452 -30.08 -24.35 26.19
N SER A 453 -29.19 -23.59 25.55
CA SER A 453 -29.16 -22.13 25.63
C SER A 453 -28.90 -21.51 24.27
N GLU A 454 -29.29 -20.24 24.13
CA GLU A 454 -28.91 -19.44 22.97
C GLU A 454 -27.39 -19.42 22.78
N LYS A 455 -26.98 -19.19 21.54
CA LYS A 455 -25.58 -19.06 21.14
C LYS A 455 -25.40 -17.84 20.27
N THR A 456 -24.17 -17.39 20.14
CA THR A 456 -23.83 -16.31 19.21
C THR A 456 -22.95 -16.85 18.11
N ILE A 457 -23.35 -16.62 16.86
CA ILE A 457 -22.49 -16.79 15.69
C ILE A 457 -21.91 -15.43 15.32
N ARG A 458 -20.60 -15.34 15.13
CA ARG A 458 -19.94 -14.15 14.59
C ARG A 458 -19.38 -14.46 13.20
N ILE A 459 -19.57 -13.52 12.29
CA ILE A 459 -18.90 -13.49 10.98
C ILE A 459 -18.09 -12.20 10.91
N GLY A 460 -16.78 -12.34 11.03
CA GLY A 460 -15.81 -11.29 10.79
C GLY A 460 -15.57 -11.11 9.30
N ILE A 461 -15.57 -9.87 8.85
CA ILE A 461 -15.15 -9.50 7.49
C ILE A 461 -13.99 -8.51 7.57
N THR A 462 -13.10 -8.58 6.58
CA THR A 462 -12.00 -7.61 6.41
C THR A 462 -12.39 -6.47 5.46
N GLU A 463 -13.35 -6.71 4.57
CA GLU A 463 -13.80 -5.82 3.51
C GLU A 463 -15.20 -6.24 3.03
N ALA A 464 -16.02 -5.27 2.60
CA ALA A 464 -17.27 -5.53 1.91
C ALA A 464 -17.41 -4.64 0.67
N TYR A 465 -17.65 -5.26 -0.48
CA TYR A 465 -17.89 -4.58 -1.75
C TYR A 465 -19.38 -4.44 -2.03
N ALA A 466 -19.78 -3.29 -2.59
CA ALA A 466 -21.16 -2.96 -2.93
C ALA A 466 -22.16 -3.23 -1.78
N ASN A 467 -21.77 -2.85 -0.56
CA ASN A 467 -22.54 -3.05 0.67
C ASN A 467 -22.89 -4.53 0.97
N GLY A 468 -22.06 -5.47 0.50
CA GLY A 468 -22.21 -6.89 0.85
C GLY A 468 -22.20 -7.07 2.37
N ARG A 469 -23.13 -7.88 2.87
CA ARG A 469 -23.18 -8.27 4.29
C ARG A 469 -23.79 -9.66 4.42
N PRO A 470 -23.34 -10.44 5.42
CA PRO A 470 -23.91 -11.75 5.68
C PRO A 470 -25.27 -11.65 6.35
N ILE A 471 -26.14 -12.58 6.00
CA ILE A 471 -27.25 -13.07 6.82
C ILE A 471 -27.06 -14.57 7.02
N ILE A 472 -27.70 -15.11 8.06
CA ILE A 472 -27.58 -16.53 8.36
C ILE A 472 -28.94 -17.21 8.52
N ALA A 473 -28.97 -18.50 8.21
CA ALA A 473 -30.01 -19.39 8.67
C ALA A 473 -29.39 -20.55 9.46
N VAL A 474 -29.99 -20.93 10.59
CA VAL A 474 -29.59 -22.10 11.37
C VAL A 474 -30.77 -23.05 11.41
N ASN A 475 -30.64 -24.18 10.71
CA ASN A 475 -31.72 -25.12 10.47
C ASN A 475 -32.96 -24.38 9.91
N GLY A 476 -34.09 -24.39 10.63
CA GLY A 476 -35.32 -23.69 10.23
C GLY A 476 -35.40 -22.20 10.63
N TRP A 477 -34.43 -21.68 11.39
CA TRP A 477 -34.43 -20.29 11.85
C TRP A 477 -33.64 -19.39 10.89
N ASN A 478 -34.13 -18.17 10.65
CA ASN A 478 -33.45 -17.15 9.85
C ASN A 478 -33.13 -15.94 10.72
N SER A 479 -31.96 -15.35 10.53
CA SER A 479 -31.59 -14.10 11.17
C SER A 479 -32.40 -12.92 10.62
N PRO A 480 -32.56 -11.84 11.40
CA PRO A 480 -32.87 -10.53 10.84
C PRO A 480 -31.84 -10.10 9.78
N LEU A 481 -32.22 -9.14 8.93
CA LEU A 481 -31.30 -8.56 7.95
C LEU A 481 -30.26 -7.68 8.64
N SER A 482 -28.99 -7.91 8.35
CA SER A 482 -27.88 -7.08 8.81
C SER A 482 -27.84 -5.73 8.06
N SER A 483 -27.46 -4.66 8.77
CA SER A 483 -27.12 -3.37 8.14
C SER A 483 -25.81 -3.47 7.36
N ALA A 484 -25.62 -2.60 6.38
CA ALA A 484 -24.33 -2.48 5.70
C ALA A 484 -23.27 -1.93 6.66
N SER A 485 -22.05 -2.47 6.58
CA SER A 485 -20.90 -1.89 7.27
C SER A 485 -20.39 -0.67 6.51
N THR A 486 -19.70 0.24 7.20
CA THR A 486 -19.03 1.39 6.57
C THR A 486 -17.80 0.90 5.81
N GLN A 487 -17.77 1.07 4.49
CA GLN A 487 -16.68 0.62 3.62
C GLN A 487 -16.29 1.68 2.58
N GLY A 488 -15.15 1.48 1.91
CA GLY A 488 -14.73 2.33 0.80
C GLY A 488 -15.70 2.25 -0.39
N GLY A 489 -15.88 3.37 -1.11
CA GLY A 489 -16.79 3.47 -2.25
C GLY A 489 -16.20 3.01 -3.59
N THR A 490 -15.00 2.42 -3.60
CA THR A 490 -14.29 2.01 -4.82
C THR A 490 -14.22 0.48 -4.91
N ARG A 491 -13.77 -0.07 -6.06
CA ARG A 491 -13.51 -1.51 -6.18
C ARG A 491 -12.46 -1.97 -5.15
N SER A 492 -12.63 -3.17 -4.61
CA SER A 492 -11.73 -3.78 -3.64
C SER A 492 -11.40 -5.24 -3.99
N LEU A 493 -12.35 -6.16 -3.83
CA LEU A 493 -12.13 -7.61 -3.95
C LEU A 493 -11.57 -8.09 -5.31
N THR A 494 -11.74 -7.30 -6.38
CA THR A 494 -11.23 -7.61 -7.73
C THR A 494 -9.90 -6.92 -8.09
N VAL A 495 -9.43 -6.02 -7.21
CA VAL A 495 -8.27 -5.13 -7.46
C VAL A 495 -7.19 -5.29 -6.39
N GLY A 496 -6.82 -6.53 -6.06
CA GLY A 496 -5.58 -6.83 -5.33
C GLY A 496 -5.61 -6.51 -3.84
N THR A 497 -6.78 -6.29 -3.24
CA THR A 497 -6.90 -5.99 -1.81
C THR A 497 -8.05 -6.75 -1.16
N TYR A 498 -7.82 -7.20 0.08
CA TYR A 498 -8.83 -7.66 1.04
C TYR A 498 -8.99 -6.67 2.19
N ARG A 499 -8.16 -5.62 2.23
CA ARG A 499 -8.06 -4.71 3.35
C ARG A 499 -9.07 -3.58 3.19
N GLY A 500 -10.15 -3.68 3.96
CA GLY A 500 -11.14 -2.63 4.11
C GLY A 500 -11.30 -2.18 5.54
N ASN A 501 -12.52 -1.86 5.95
CA ASN A 501 -12.84 -1.67 7.36
C ASN A 501 -13.28 -3.01 7.95
N ASN A 502 -12.55 -3.52 8.95
CA ASN A 502 -12.95 -4.76 9.62
C ASN A 502 -14.32 -4.56 10.28
N HIS A 503 -15.17 -5.58 10.21
CA HIS A 503 -16.48 -5.54 10.83
C HIS A 503 -16.89 -6.93 11.31
N ILE A 504 -17.52 -7.00 12.48
CA ILE A 504 -18.09 -8.24 13.01
C ILE A 504 -19.61 -8.14 12.91
N TYR A 505 -20.21 -9.09 12.20
CA TYR A 505 -21.63 -9.36 12.27
C TYR A 505 -21.89 -10.41 13.33
N SER A 506 -22.68 -10.06 14.36
CA SER A 506 -23.04 -10.96 15.45
C SER A 506 -24.51 -11.35 15.36
N PHE A 507 -24.80 -12.64 15.46
CA PHE A 507 -26.14 -13.21 15.34
C PHE A 507 -26.47 -14.04 16.58
N THR A 508 -27.44 -13.60 17.36
CA THR A 508 -27.99 -14.39 18.48
C THR A 508 -28.95 -15.43 17.93
N VAL A 509 -28.60 -16.71 18.10
CA VAL A 509 -29.37 -17.86 17.64
C VAL A 509 -30.12 -18.46 18.83
N PRO A 510 -31.46 -18.52 18.80
CA PRO A 510 -32.22 -19.07 19.92
C PRO A 510 -31.99 -20.57 20.06
N ALA A 511 -32.08 -21.09 21.28
CA ALA A 511 -31.92 -22.54 21.55
C ALA A 511 -32.86 -23.41 20.69
N SER A 512 -34.08 -22.92 20.41
CA SER A 512 -35.08 -23.59 19.57
C SER A 512 -34.68 -23.74 18.11
N ALA A 513 -33.65 -23.03 17.64
CA ALA A 513 -33.12 -23.22 16.30
C ALA A 513 -32.24 -24.47 16.18
N PHE A 514 -31.67 -24.97 17.29
CA PHE A 514 -30.76 -26.11 17.27
C PHE A 514 -31.52 -27.44 17.29
N LEU A 515 -30.94 -28.45 16.65
CA LEU A 515 -31.43 -29.83 16.76
C LEU A 515 -31.28 -30.33 18.19
N THR A 516 -32.30 -31.00 18.71
CA THR A 516 -32.28 -31.63 20.03
C THR A 516 -31.48 -32.92 20.06
N ASP A 517 -31.32 -33.60 18.92
CA ASP A 517 -30.43 -34.75 18.77
C ASP A 517 -28.96 -34.28 18.65
N ALA A 518 -28.18 -34.52 19.70
CA ALA A 518 -26.75 -34.18 19.75
C ALA A 518 -25.89 -34.96 18.74
N ASN A 519 -26.41 -36.05 18.15
CA ASN A 519 -25.74 -36.75 17.07
C ASN A 519 -26.04 -36.15 15.69
N GLY A 520 -27.08 -35.33 15.57
CA GLY A 520 -27.47 -34.63 14.36
C GLY A 520 -26.50 -33.51 14.00
N TRP A 521 -26.40 -33.20 12.71
CA TRP A 521 -25.67 -32.04 12.22
C TRP A 521 -26.62 -30.85 12.13
N ASN A 522 -26.31 -29.80 12.88
CA ASN A 522 -26.92 -28.49 12.65
C ASN A 522 -26.33 -27.92 11.36
N ILE A 523 -27.15 -27.22 10.59
CA ILE A 523 -26.75 -26.59 9.33
C ILE A 523 -26.85 -25.09 9.51
N LEU A 524 -25.71 -24.41 9.40
CA LEU A 524 -25.61 -22.97 9.24
C LEU A 524 -25.49 -22.65 7.75
N LYS A 525 -26.41 -21.88 7.20
CA LYS A 525 -26.30 -21.31 5.86
C LYS A 525 -25.85 -19.86 5.98
N ILE A 526 -24.81 -19.48 5.23
CA ILE A 526 -24.30 -18.11 5.17
C ILE A 526 -24.60 -17.54 3.78
N SER A 527 -25.34 -16.44 3.73
CA SER A 527 -25.69 -15.78 2.48
C SER A 527 -25.23 -14.33 2.48
N VAL A 528 -24.69 -13.85 1.36
CA VAL A 528 -24.38 -12.44 1.10
C VAL A 528 -25.59 -11.77 0.48
N ILE A 529 -26.03 -10.65 1.08
CA ILE A 529 -27.12 -9.84 0.56
C ILE A 529 -26.64 -8.43 0.19
N SER A 530 -27.21 -7.88 -0.88
CA SER A 530 -27.22 -6.44 -1.12
C SER A 530 -28.30 -5.97 -2.07
N GLY A 531 -28.67 -4.69 -1.89
CA GLY A 531 -29.46 -3.91 -2.85
C GLY A 531 -28.60 -3.15 -3.86
N SER A 532 -27.27 -3.31 -3.80
CA SER A 532 -26.29 -2.73 -4.71
C SER A 532 -25.44 -3.83 -5.35
N GLY A 533 -24.61 -3.45 -6.33
CA GLY A 533 -23.71 -4.36 -7.05
C GLY A 533 -24.11 -4.54 -8.50
N ASN A 534 -23.22 -5.16 -9.25
CA ASN A 534 -23.46 -5.63 -10.61
C ASN A 534 -23.51 -7.17 -10.59
N THR A 535 -22.94 -7.83 -11.61
CA THR A 535 -22.99 -9.29 -11.79
C THR A 535 -21.63 -9.95 -11.53
N GLY A 536 -21.63 -11.25 -11.28
CA GLY A 536 -20.41 -12.05 -11.10
C GLY A 536 -19.53 -11.51 -9.96
N TYR A 537 -18.23 -11.34 -10.22
CA TYR A 537 -17.27 -10.82 -9.22
C TYR A 537 -17.47 -9.33 -8.87
N LEU A 538 -18.30 -8.61 -9.63
CA LEU A 538 -18.76 -7.25 -9.31
C LEU A 538 -20.15 -7.23 -8.65
N SER A 539 -20.73 -8.39 -8.33
CA SER A 539 -21.86 -8.44 -7.40
C SER A 539 -21.40 -8.11 -5.97
N ALA A 540 -22.34 -7.89 -5.06
CA ALA A 540 -21.98 -7.62 -3.68
C ALA A 540 -21.23 -8.81 -3.08
N GLY A 541 -20.14 -8.51 -2.38
CA GLY A 541 -19.26 -9.53 -1.83
C GLY A 541 -18.58 -9.11 -0.55
N ILE A 542 -18.05 -10.09 0.17
CA ILE A 542 -17.35 -9.91 1.44
C ILE A 542 -16.04 -10.70 1.42
N SER A 543 -15.02 -10.16 2.09
CA SER A 543 -13.80 -10.89 2.45
C SER A 543 -13.91 -11.35 3.89
N ILE A 544 -13.75 -12.64 4.14
CA ILE A 544 -13.89 -13.26 5.46
C ILE A 544 -12.61 -13.06 6.28
N ASP A 545 -12.77 -12.76 7.56
CA ASP A 545 -11.71 -12.77 8.58
C ASP A 545 -11.81 -14.06 9.41
N CYS A 546 -12.99 -14.30 9.98
CA CYS A 546 -13.21 -15.42 10.89
C CYS A 546 -14.71 -15.73 11.00
N VAL A 547 -15.06 -16.99 11.22
CA VAL A 547 -16.43 -17.41 11.58
C VAL A 547 -16.36 -18.25 12.84
N ASP A 548 -17.10 -17.87 13.89
CA ASP A 548 -17.15 -18.67 15.12
C ASP A 548 -18.52 -18.71 15.78
N LEU A 549 -18.70 -19.73 16.63
CA LEU A 549 -19.86 -19.92 17.50
C LEU A 549 -19.36 -20.01 18.95
N TYR A 550 -20.02 -19.31 19.88
CA TYR A 550 -19.77 -19.44 21.32
C TYR A 550 -21.05 -19.51 22.16
#